data_AF-A0AAP0FZF1-F1
#
_entry.id   AF-A0AAP0FZF1-F1
#
_cell.length_a   1.000
_cell.length_b   1.000
_cell.length_c   1.000
_cell.angle_alpha   90.00
_cell.angle_beta   90.00
_cell.angle_gamma   90.00
#
_symmetry.space_group_name_H-M   'P 1'
#
loop_
_entity.id
_entity.type
_entity.pdbx_description
1 polymer ?
#
loop_
_entity_poly.entity_id
_entity_poly.type
_entity_poly.pdbx_seq_one_letter_code
_entity_poly.pdbx_strand_id
1 'polypeptide(L)' 'MNKEECVEALNKHANINPVITSTVWAELEKENKEFFWEYAREREAAETGRDLDDGE' A
#
# COMPACT_ATOMS: atom_id res chain seq x y z
N MET A 1 1.74 3.05 -2.35
CA MET A 1 0.41 2.71 -2.84
C MET A 1 -0.37 2.08 -1.70
N ASN A 2 -1.39 2.75 -1.17
CA ASN A 2 -2.31 2.16 -0.20
C ASN A 2 -3.47 1.45 -0.93
N LYS A 3 -4.27 0.69 -0.17
CA LYS A 3 -5.41 -0.05 -0.70
C LYS A 3 -6.40 0.87 -1.39
N GLU A 4 -6.69 2.04 -0.82
CA GLU A 4 -7.62 3.01 -1.39
C GLU A 4 -7.14 3.53 -2.76
N GLU A 5 -5.88 3.95 -2.86
CA GLU A 5 -5.26 4.38 -4.12
C GLU A 5 -5.30 3.29 -5.19
N CYS A 6 -5.07 2.03 -4.79
CA CYS A 6 -5.11 0.89 -5.70
C CYS A 6 -6.53 0.61 -6.21
N VAL A 7 -7.51 0.66 -5.32
CA VAL A 7 -8.94 0.51 -5.66
C VAL A 7 -9.39 1.63 -6.60
N GLU A 8 -9.04 2.88 -6.31
CA GLU A 8 -9.40 4.03 -7.14
C GLU A 8 -8.74 3.95 -8.52
N ALA A 9 -7.43 3.67 -8.58
CA ALA A 9 -6.70 3.58 -9.84
C ALA A 9 -7.26 2.47 -10.74
N LEU A 10 -7.53 1.28 -10.18
CA LEU A 10 -8.05 0.16 -10.96
C LEU A 10 -9.50 0.40 -11.40
N ASN A 11 -10.30 1.09 -10.58
CA ASN A 11 -11.63 1.50 -11.01
C ASN A 11 -11.57 2.53 -12.15
N LYS A 12 -10.75 3.58 -12.01
CA LYS A 12 -10.66 4.67 -12.97
C LYS A 12 -10.02 4.27 -14.29
N HIS A 13 -8.94 3.48 -14.25
CA HIS A 13 -8.14 3.19 -15.43
C HIS A 13 -8.49 1.86 -16.10
N ALA A 14 -9.10 0.92 -15.38
CA ALA A 14 -9.44 -0.40 -15.90
C ALA A 14 -10.93 -0.76 -15.72
N ASN A 15 -11.75 0.14 -15.17
CA ASN A 15 -13.18 -0.07 -14.91
C ASN A 15 -13.46 -1.34 -14.08
N ILE A 16 -12.53 -1.72 -13.20
CA ILE A 16 -12.69 -2.86 -12.30
C ILE A 16 -13.59 -2.44 -11.13
N ASN A 17 -14.53 -3.30 -10.76
CA ASN A 17 -15.42 -3.03 -9.64
C ASN A 17 -14.61 -2.96 -8.32
N PRO A 18 -14.78 -1.91 -7.49
CA PRO A 18 -14.07 -1.76 -6.22
C PRO A 18 -14.17 -2.98 -5.29
N VAL A 19 -15.29 -3.71 -5.33
CA VAL A 19 -15.49 -4.94 -4.55
C VAL A 19 -14.51 -6.02 -4.98
N ILE A 20 -14.29 -6.21 -6.29
CA ILE A 20 -13.36 -7.21 -6.82
C ILE A 20 -11.94 -6.90 -6.35
N THR A 21 -11.48 -5.66 -6.54
CA THR A 21 -10.15 -5.24 -6.11
C THR A 21 -9.97 -5.38 -4.60
N SER A 22 -10.99 -5.02 -3.82
CA SER A 22 -10.96 -5.14 -2.36
C SER A 22 -10.88 -6.58 -1.88
N THR A 23 -11.60 -7.50 -2.55
CA THR A 23 -11.55 -8.93 -2.25
C THR A 23 -10.19 -9.50 -2.60
N VAL A 24 -9.67 -9.23 -3.80
CA VAL A 24 -8.34 -9.72 -4.22
C VAL A 24 -7.25 -9.20 -3.29
N TRP A 25 -7.29 -7.92 -2.93
CA TRP A 25 -6.33 -7.33 -2.00
C TRP A 25 -6.36 -8.04 -0.63
N ALA A 26 -7.55 -8.30 -0.09
CA ALA A 26 -7.68 -8.98 1.20
C ALA A 26 -7.14 -10.43 1.17
N GLU A 27 -7.31 -11.16 0.07
CA GLU A 27 -6.71 -12.49 -0.08
C GLU A 27 -5.20 -12.41 -0.28
N LEU A 28 -4.68 -11.43 -1.02
CA LEU A 28 -3.24 -11.19 -1.16
C LEU A 28 -2.58 -10.90 0.19
N GLU A 29 -3.19 -10.08 1.04
CA GLU A 29 -2.69 -9.81 2.41
C GLU A 29 -2.65 -11.07 3.27
N LYS A 30 -3.65 -11.95 3.15
CA LYS A 30 -3.69 -13.22 3.91
C LYS A 30 -2.62 -14.21 3.47
N GLU A 31 -2.38 -14.32 2.17
CA GLU A 31 -1.41 -15.27 1.60
C GLU A 31 0.03 -14.75 1.69
N ASN A 32 0.24 -13.43 1.65
CA ASN A 32 1.57 -12.81 1.56
C ASN A 32 1.89 -11.92 2.77
N LYS A 33 1.60 -12.40 3.98
CA LYS A 33 1.71 -11.60 5.23
C LYS A 33 3.08 -10.96 5.43
N GLU A 34 4.16 -11.70 5.17
CA GLU A 34 5.53 -11.21 5.35
C GLU A 34 5.85 -10.07 4.37
N PHE A 35 5.45 -10.21 3.11
CA PHE A 35 5.57 -9.14 2.11
C PHE A 35 4.83 -7.88 2.55
N PHE A 36 3.57 -8.01 2.98
CA PHE A 36 2.78 -6.85 3.39
C PHE A 36 3.29 -6.20 4.68
N TRP A 37 3.89 -6.97 5.59
CA TRP A 37 4.54 -6.41 6.78
C TRP A 37 5.78 -5.60 6.42
N GLU A 38 6.68 -6.15 5.62
CA GLU A 38 7.87 -5.45 5.15
C GLU A 38 7.50 -4.21 4.32
N TYR A 39 6.52 -4.35 3.41
CA TYR A 39 5.98 -3.25 2.61
C TYR A 39 5.43 -2.11 3.47
N ALA A 40 4.65 -2.43 4.52
CA ALA A 40 4.11 -1.43 5.43
C ALA A 40 5.23 -0.75 6.23
N ARG A 41 6.22 -1.51 6.72
CA ARG A 41 7.36 -0.96 7.47
C ARG A 41 8.19 0.01 6.63
N GLU A 42 8.48 -0.34 5.37
CA GLU A 42 9.20 0.55 4.45
C GLU A 42 8.44 1.85 4.18
N ARG A 43 7.10 1.76 4.10
CA ARG A 43 6.23 2.92 3.87
C ARG A 43 6.15 3.83 5.09
N GLU A 44 5.99 3.27 6.29
CA GLU A 44 6.06 4.05 7.53
C GLU A 44 7.41 4.77 7.66
N ALA A 45 8.51 4.10 7.34
CA ALA A 45 9.85 4.71 7.34
C ALA A 45 10.02 5.82 6.28
N ALA A 46 9.33 5.71 5.15
CA ALA A 46 9.33 6.73 4.10
C ALA A 46 8.42 7.93 4.44
N GLU A 47 7.31 7.69 5.14
CA GLU A 47 6.34 8.72 5.55
C GLU A 47 6.82 9.47 6.81
N THR A 48 7.56 8.82 7.71
CA THR A 48 8.22 9.42 8.88
C THR A 48 9.55 10.08 8.54
N GLY A 49 9.64 10.68 7.34
CA GLY A 49 10.87 11.18 6.73
C GLY A 49 11.91 11.73 7.70
N ARG A 50 13.16 11.35 7.45
CA ARG A 50 14.38 12.04 7.85
C ARG A 50 14.16 13.55 7.91
N ASP A 51 13.83 14.05 9.08
CA ASP A 51 13.93 15.45 9.44
C ASP A 51 14.82 15.49 10.69
N LEU A 52 15.97 16.18 10.53
CA LEU A 52 17.02 16.53 11.52
C LEU A 52 18.09 15.42 11.73
N ASP A 53 19.38 15.57 11.37
CA ASP A 53 20.27 16.73 11.54
C ASP A 53 21.47 16.68 10.55
N ASP A 54 21.54 17.65 9.64
CA ASP A 54 22.79 18.17 9.07
C ASP A 54 23.41 19.06 10.16
N GLY A 55 24.39 18.56 10.92
CA GLY A 55 24.93 19.30 12.07
C GLY A 55 26.30 18.81 12.56
N GLU A 56 27.34 19.37 11.94
CA GLU A 56 28.77 19.47 12.34
C GLU A 56 29.71 18.26 12.14
#